data_AF-A0AA37U3R0-F1
#
_entry.id   AF-A0AA37U3R0-F1
#
_cell.length_a   1.000
_cell.length_b   1.000
_cell.length_c   1.000
_cell.angle_alpha   90.00
_cell.angle_beta   90.00
_cell.angle_gamma   90.00
#
_symmetry.space_group_name_H-M   'P 1'
#
loop_
_entity.id
_entity.type
_entity.pdbx_description
1 polymer ?
#
loop_
_entity_poly.entity_id
_entity_poly.type
_entity_poly.pdbx_seq_one_letter_code
_entity_poly.pdbx_strand_id
1 'polypeptide(L)'
;MRYPEAETAEKHQRIVEAAAALFRARGLSGVSVSEVMKAAGLTHGAFYNHFASKDALIAEAIAETTKQFLDGLAAVSADRAGLEAYVTTYLSRAHLDAPGKGCVMAALATEIAHDPAAKPSFTKHFNILLTAFLSRFPGKSAAATRKDSIQTVSTMVGAMVLARATDDPALAEEILATVKHGLTTAN
;
A
#
# COMPACT_ATOMS: atom_id res chain seq x y z
N MET A 1 18.94 20.24 23.44
CA MET A 1 19.98 19.90 22.44
C MET A 1 19.26 19.63 21.13
N ARG A 2 19.42 20.51 20.13
CA ARG A 2 18.82 20.34 18.80
C ARG A 2 19.73 19.36 18.03
N TYR A 3 19.15 18.29 17.53
CA TYR A 3 19.87 17.26 16.80
C TYR A 3 20.33 17.84 15.43
N PRO A 4 21.42 17.34 14.84
CA PRO A 4 21.78 17.68 13.47
C PRO A 4 20.61 17.42 12.51
N GLU A 5 20.47 18.21 11.45
CA GLU A 5 19.34 18.10 10.52
C GLU A 5 19.23 16.71 9.89
N ALA A 6 20.38 16.10 9.55
CA ALA A 6 20.44 14.73 9.03
C ALA A 6 19.92 13.68 10.02
N GLU A 7 20.29 13.80 11.31
CA GLU A 7 19.82 12.86 12.35
C GLU A 7 18.33 13.05 12.64
N THR A 8 17.83 14.27 12.49
CA THR A 8 16.39 14.57 12.62
C THR A 8 15.60 13.97 11.45
N ALA A 9 16.11 14.06 10.22
CA ALA A 9 15.49 13.48 9.03
C ALA A 9 15.48 11.94 9.08
N GLU A 10 16.57 11.31 9.54
CA GLU A 10 16.61 9.84 9.70
C GLU A 10 15.56 9.35 10.71
N LYS A 11 15.44 10.03 11.86
CA LYS A 11 14.41 9.71 12.86
C LYS A 11 13.00 9.90 12.33
N HIS A 12 12.78 10.99 11.59
CA HIS A 12 11.51 11.26 10.94
C HIS A 12 11.12 10.10 10.02
N GLN A 13 12.01 9.70 9.11
CA GLN A 13 11.77 8.60 8.17
C GLN A 13 11.50 7.27 8.90
N ARG A 14 12.25 6.97 9.97
CA ARG A 14 12.01 5.77 10.79
C ARG A 14 10.61 5.75 11.42
N ILE A 15 10.10 6.92 11.84
CA ILE A 15 8.73 7.03 12.37
C ILE A 15 7.72 6.74 11.25
N VAL A 16 7.92 7.33 10.06
CA VAL A 16 7.03 7.12 8.90
C VAL A 16 6.99 5.65 8.48
N GLU A 17 8.14 4.98 8.39
CA GLU A 17 8.24 3.57 8.01
C GLU A 17 7.55 2.65 9.02
N ALA A 18 7.80 2.89 10.32
CA ALA A 18 7.14 2.16 11.40
C ALA A 18 5.62 2.36 11.37
N ALA A 19 5.16 3.60 11.17
CA ALA A 19 3.75 3.94 11.06
C ALA A 19 3.10 3.25 9.85
N ALA A 20 3.72 3.33 8.68
CA ALA A 20 3.21 2.73 7.46
C ALA A 20 3.03 1.21 7.60
N ALA A 21 4.00 0.53 8.23
CA ALA A 21 3.91 -0.90 8.50
C ALA A 21 2.82 -1.23 9.54
N LEU A 22 2.77 -0.50 10.66
CA LEU A 22 1.81 -0.74 11.73
C LEU A 22 0.37 -0.46 11.28
N PHE A 23 0.12 0.66 10.60
CA PHE A 23 -1.20 1.02 10.12
C PHE A 23 -1.73 -0.04 9.17
N ARG A 24 -0.93 -0.52 8.19
CA ARG A 24 -1.39 -1.60 7.30
C ARG A 24 -1.63 -2.92 8.04
N ALA A 25 -0.86 -3.21 9.09
CA ALA A 25 -0.99 -4.45 9.83
C ALA A 25 -2.19 -4.47 10.79
N ARG A 26 -2.57 -3.33 11.34
CA ARG A 26 -3.47 -3.23 12.51
C ARG A 26 -4.57 -2.18 12.39
N GLY A 27 -4.68 -1.52 11.24
CA GLY A 27 -5.60 -0.43 10.99
C GLY A 27 -5.12 0.93 11.50
N LEU A 28 -5.79 1.99 11.06
CA LEU A 28 -5.52 3.37 11.48
C LEU A 28 -5.98 3.59 12.93
N SER A 29 -7.15 3.08 13.29
CA SER A 29 -7.69 3.22 14.65
C SER A 29 -6.99 2.30 15.66
N GLY A 30 -6.50 1.14 15.21
CA GLY A 30 -5.88 0.12 16.07
C GLY A 30 -4.43 0.40 16.49
N VAL A 31 -3.85 1.53 16.07
CA VAL A 31 -2.46 1.91 16.35
C VAL A 31 -2.39 3.29 16.99
N SER A 32 -1.78 3.39 18.17
CA SER A 32 -1.53 4.66 18.86
C SER A 32 -0.20 5.29 18.45
N VAL A 33 -0.06 6.61 18.66
CA VAL A 33 1.22 7.32 18.47
C VAL A 33 2.33 6.70 19.32
N SER A 34 2.02 6.30 20.55
CA SER A 34 2.99 5.68 21.46
C SER A 34 3.55 4.37 20.92
N GLU A 35 2.71 3.55 20.29
CA GLU A 35 3.15 2.30 19.66
C GLU A 35 4.03 2.55 18.44
N VAL A 36 3.70 3.54 17.61
CA VAL A 36 4.55 3.94 16.49
C VAL A 36 5.91 4.41 17.00
N MET A 37 5.94 5.31 17.98
CA MET A 37 7.18 5.84 18.54
C MET A 37 8.03 4.73 19.16
N LYS A 38 7.40 3.81 19.90
CA LYS A 38 8.07 2.61 20.44
C LYS A 38 8.67 1.75 19.33
N ALA A 39 7.92 1.50 18.25
CA ALA A 39 8.42 0.73 17.11
C ALA A 39 9.57 1.44 16.37
N ALA A 40 9.56 2.78 16.35
CA ALA A 40 10.66 3.58 15.82
C ALA A 40 11.87 3.69 16.77
N GLY A 41 11.78 3.17 18.01
CA GLY A 41 12.83 3.26 19.03
C GLY A 41 12.97 4.65 19.65
N LEU A 42 11.87 5.41 19.70
CA LEU A 42 11.83 6.80 20.16
C LEU A 42 10.81 6.97 21.29
N THR A 43 10.98 8.02 22.09
CA THR A 43 10.04 8.35 23.16
C THR A 43 8.78 9.01 22.60
N HIS A 44 7.64 8.86 23.29
CA HIS A 44 6.38 9.50 22.89
C HIS A 44 6.52 11.03 22.74
N GLY A 45 7.24 11.68 23.66
CA GLY A 45 7.44 13.13 23.66
C GLY A 45 8.18 13.65 22.42
N ALA A 46 8.97 12.80 21.75
CA ALA A 46 9.65 13.20 20.51
C ALA A 46 8.68 13.35 19.32
N PHE A 47 7.47 12.78 19.39
CA PHE A 47 6.53 12.78 18.26
C PHE A 47 6.20 14.18 17.76
N TYR A 48 5.90 15.10 18.68
CA TYR A 48 5.49 16.47 18.35
C TYR A 48 6.65 17.33 17.82
N ASN A 49 7.89 16.84 17.85
CA ASN A 49 9.01 17.48 17.16
C ASN A 49 9.04 17.13 15.66
N HIS A 50 8.35 16.06 15.25
CA HIS A 50 8.34 15.53 13.89
C HIS A 50 6.99 15.74 13.20
N PHE A 51 5.88 15.59 13.92
CA PHE A 51 4.54 15.65 13.35
C PHE A 51 3.62 16.56 14.16
N ALA A 52 2.80 17.34 13.46
CA ALA A 52 1.79 18.19 14.09
C ALA A 52 0.63 17.37 14.68
N SER A 53 0.31 16.22 14.09
CA SER A 53 -0.79 15.35 14.51
C SER A 53 -0.60 13.91 14.01
N LYS A 54 -1.41 12.98 14.53
CA LYS A 54 -1.49 11.62 13.99
C LYS A 54 -1.96 11.61 12.53
N ASP A 55 -2.84 12.52 12.14
CA ASP A 55 -3.32 12.61 10.75
C ASP A 55 -2.21 13.04 9.78
N ALA A 56 -1.31 13.93 10.22
CA ALA A 56 -0.11 14.28 9.46
C ALA A 56 0.79 13.05 9.25
N LEU A 57 0.99 12.25 10.31
CA LEU A 57 1.71 10.98 10.21
C LEU A 57 1.02 9.99 9.26
N ILE A 58 -0.31 9.87 9.29
CA ILE A 58 -1.08 8.99 8.40
C ILE A 58 -0.86 9.41 6.93
N ALA A 59 -0.91 10.71 6.64
CA ALA A 59 -0.69 11.23 5.30
C ALA A 59 0.71 10.87 4.76
N GLU A 60 1.75 11.03 5.59
CA GLU A 60 3.12 10.67 5.23
C GLU A 60 3.32 9.15 5.13
N ALA A 61 2.71 8.37 6.02
CA ALA A 61 2.75 6.91 5.97
C ALA A 61 2.11 6.37 4.67
N ILE A 62 1.00 6.96 4.21
CA ILE A 62 0.40 6.64 2.91
C ILE A 62 1.36 7.02 1.77
N ALA A 63 2.01 8.18 1.85
CA ALA A 63 2.98 8.62 0.84
C ALA A 63 4.18 7.66 0.74
N GLU A 64 4.71 7.18 1.87
CA GLU A 64 5.79 6.18 1.93
C GLU A 64 5.41 4.88 1.20
N THR A 65 4.14 4.44 1.28
CA THR A 65 3.67 3.26 0.54
C THR A 65 3.72 3.45 -0.98
N THR A 66 3.62 4.71 -1.44
CA THR A 66 3.71 5.05 -2.87
C THR A 66 5.12 4.78 -3.38
N LYS A 67 6.14 5.18 -2.61
CA LYS A 67 7.55 4.93 -2.94
C LYS A 67 7.83 3.44 -3.06
N GLN A 68 7.42 2.66 -2.06
CA GLN A 68 7.57 1.20 -2.04
C GLN A 68 6.90 0.53 -3.25
N PHE A 69 5.71 1.00 -3.64
CA PHE A 69 5.03 0.52 -4.83
C PHE A 69 5.81 0.85 -6.12
N LEU A 70 6.28 2.09 -6.27
CA LEU A 70 7.01 2.50 -7.47
C LEU A 70 8.31 1.72 -7.63
N ASP A 71 9.04 1.49 -6.53
CA ASP A 71 10.26 0.68 -6.53
C ASP A 71 9.98 -0.77 -6.96
N GLY A 72 8.89 -1.37 -6.45
CA GLY A 72 8.46 -2.72 -6.83
C GLY A 72 8.01 -2.82 -8.29
N LEU A 73 7.29 -1.82 -8.80
CA LEU A 73 6.86 -1.78 -10.20
C LEU A 73 8.03 -1.56 -11.16
N ALA A 74 9.05 -0.79 -10.75
CA ALA A 74 10.25 -0.57 -11.54
C ALA A 74 11.09 -1.85 -11.71
N ALA A 75 10.98 -2.80 -10.76
CA ALA A 75 11.73 -4.05 -10.78
C ALA A 75 11.19 -5.12 -11.75
N VAL A 76 9.95 -5.00 -12.25
CA VAL A 76 9.38 -5.93 -13.24
C VAL A 76 9.60 -5.44 -14.67
N SER A 77 9.50 -6.28 -15.72
CA SER A 77 9.68 -5.88 -17.14
C SER A 77 8.48 -5.10 -17.70
N ALA A 78 8.70 -4.21 -18.68
CA ALA A 78 7.68 -3.26 -19.21
C ALA A 78 6.79 -3.90 -20.28
N ASP A 79 6.35 -5.12 -20.02
CA ASP A 79 5.67 -5.99 -20.98
C ASP A 79 4.65 -6.89 -20.26
N ARG A 80 4.05 -7.78 -21.04
CA ARG A 80 3.06 -8.72 -20.52
C ARG A 80 3.63 -9.63 -19.42
N ALA A 81 4.86 -10.11 -19.59
CA ALA A 81 5.51 -10.97 -18.61
C ALA A 81 5.72 -10.25 -17.28
N GLY A 82 6.05 -8.95 -17.31
CA GLY A 82 6.19 -8.16 -16.09
C GLY A 82 4.86 -7.88 -15.40
N LEU A 83 3.77 -7.70 -16.17
CA LEU A 83 2.42 -7.63 -15.60
C LEU A 83 2.05 -8.96 -14.92
N GLU A 84 2.32 -10.09 -15.56
CA GLU A 84 2.07 -11.43 -14.98
C GLU A 84 2.90 -11.66 -13.71
N ALA A 85 4.17 -11.27 -13.71
CA ALA A 85 5.04 -11.35 -12.54
C ALA A 85 4.53 -10.48 -11.39
N TYR A 86 4.09 -9.26 -11.69
CA TYR A 86 3.50 -8.35 -10.71
C TYR A 86 2.21 -8.92 -10.11
N VAL A 87 1.27 -9.37 -10.95
CA VAL A 87 0.00 -9.99 -10.51
C VAL A 87 0.27 -11.24 -9.66
N THR A 88 1.22 -12.08 -10.07
CA THR A 88 1.59 -13.30 -9.35
C THR A 88 2.15 -12.99 -7.96
N THR A 89 3.01 -11.97 -7.86
CA THR A 89 3.58 -11.52 -6.58
C THR A 89 2.51 -10.90 -5.69
N TYR A 90 1.63 -10.08 -6.28
CA TYR A 90 0.56 -9.40 -5.56
C TYR A 90 -0.47 -10.40 -5.01
N LEU A 91 -0.91 -11.38 -5.80
CA LEU A 91 -1.91 -12.39 -5.42
C LEU A 91 -1.23 -13.66 -4.91
N SER A 92 -0.29 -13.49 -3.97
CA SER A 92 0.47 -14.57 -3.34
C SER A 92 0.11 -14.71 -1.86
N ARG A 93 0.32 -15.92 -1.33
CA ARG A 93 0.20 -16.18 0.11
C ARG A 93 1.12 -15.30 0.95
N ALA A 94 2.33 -15.02 0.45
CA ALA A 94 3.26 -14.12 1.10
C ALA A 94 2.67 -12.71 1.30
N HIS A 95 1.91 -12.19 0.34
CA HIS A 95 1.21 -10.91 0.49
C HIS A 95 -0.04 -11.03 1.38
N LEU A 96 -0.77 -12.14 1.28
CA LEU A 96 -1.93 -12.43 2.13
C LEU A 96 -1.57 -12.35 3.62
N ASP A 97 -0.51 -13.06 4.01
CA ASP A 97 -0.07 -13.22 5.40
C ASP A 97 0.71 -12.01 5.96
N ALA A 98 1.11 -11.05 5.10
CA ALA A 98 1.95 -9.91 5.49
C ALA A 98 1.30 -8.55 5.18
N PRO A 99 0.13 -8.21 5.77
CA PRO A 99 -0.56 -6.94 5.50
C PRO A 99 0.34 -5.72 5.81
N GLY A 100 1.16 -5.77 6.87
CA GLY A 100 2.12 -4.72 7.21
C GLY A 100 3.19 -4.44 6.15
N LYS A 101 3.43 -5.36 5.21
CA LYS A 101 4.37 -5.20 4.09
C LYS A 101 3.66 -5.11 2.74
N GLY A 102 2.33 -5.11 2.76
CA GLY A 102 1.50 -5.24 1.57
C GLY A 102 0.95 -3.92 1.04
N CYS A 103 -0.03 -4.05 0.15
CA CYS A 103 -0.74 -2.94 -0.47
C CYS A 103 -1.59 -2.17 0.55
N VAL A 104 -1.38 -0.85 0.64
CA VAL A 104 -2.16 0.03 1.52
C VAL A 104 -3.66 0.03 1.20
N MET A 105 -4.03 -0.09 -0.08
CA MET A 105 -5.44 -0.12 -0.50
C MET A 105 -6.14 -1.38 0.02
N ALA A 106 -5.47 -2.54 -0.08
CA ALA A 106 -6.03 -3.80 0.42
C ALA A 106 -6.04 -3.89 1.96
N ALA A 107 -5.29 -3.03 2.65
CA ALA A 107 -5.25 -2.99 4.11
C ALA A 107 -6.18 -1.93 4.72
N LEU A 108 -6.32 -0.76 4.08
CA LEU A 108 -6.89 0.44 4.73
C LEU A 108 -8.00 1.14 3.95
N ALA A 109 -8.34 0.72 2.73
CA ALA A 109 -9.32 1.46 1.91
C ALA A 109 -10.69 1.62 2.59
N THR A 110 -11.14 0.62 3.36
CA THR A 110 -12.42 0.68 4.09
C THR A 110 -12.37 1.65 5.27
N GLU A 111 -11.30 1.66 6.07
CA GLU A 111 -11.12 2.65 7.15
C GLU A 111 -11.00 4.07 6.58
N ILE A 112 -10.19 4.25 5.54
CA ILE A 112 -10.00 5.54 4.86
C ILE A 112 -11.33 6.06 4.28
N ALA A 113 -12.23 5.19 3.83
CA ALA A 113 -13.55 5.59 3.34
C ALA A 113 -14.37 6.34 4.42
N HIS A 114 -14.08 6.08 5.70
CA HIS A 114 -14.73 6.71 6.85
C HIS A 114 -13.87 7.79 7.52
N ASP A 115 -12.67 8.08 7.01
CA ASP A 115 -11.74 9.09 7.53
C ASP A 115 -11.54 10.25 6.52
N PRO A 116 -12.21 11.40 6.70
CA PRO A 116 -12.06 12.55 5.81
C PRO A 116 -10.64 13.10 5.72
N ALA A 117 -9.82 12.98 6.77
CA ALA A 117 -8.46 13.50 6.79
C ALA A 117 -7.50 12.64 5.96
N ALA A 118 -7.74 11.33 5.87
CA ALA A 118 -6.91 10.40 5.09
C ALA A 118 -7.26 10.36 3.59
N LYS A 119 -8.51 10.68 3.20
CA LYS A 119 -9.00 10.61 1.80
C LYS A 119 -8.13 11.36 0.77
N PRO A 120 -7.64 12.59 1.01
CA PRO A 120 -6.80 13.30 0.05
C PRO A 120 -5.49 12.56 -0.25
N SER A 121 -4.83 12.05 0.80
CA SER A 121 -3.58 11.30 0.68
C SER A 121 -3.78 9.98 -0.06
N PHE A 122 -4.88 9.28 0.22
CA PHE A 122 -5.27 8.08 -0.53
C PHE A 122 -5.55 8.38 -2.00
N THR A 123 -6.29 9.45 -2.29
CA THR A 123 -6.61 9.84 -3.67
C THR A 123 -5.34 10.15 -4.47
N LYS A 124 -4.40 10.88 -3.85
CA LYS A 124 -3.08 11.15 -4.44
C LYS A 124 -2.31 9.85 -4.70
N HIS A 125 -2.22 8.97 -3.70
CA HIS A 125 -1.57 7.66 -3.82
C HIS A 125 -2.15 6.84 -4.98
N PHE A 126 -3.49 6.72 -5.05
CA PHE A 126 -4.17 5.95 -6.08
C PHE A 126 -3.95 6.52 -7.49
N ASN A 127 -3.96 7.85 -7.65
CA ASN A 127 -3.66 8.48 -8.93
C ASN A 127 -2.22 8.23 -9.40
N ILE A 128 -1.24 8.25 -8.49
CA ILE A 128 0.16 7.94 -8.80
C ILE A 128 0.29 6.47 -9.22
N LEU A 129 -0.32 5.57 -8.46
CA LEU A 129 -0.41 4.14 -8.76
C LEU A 129 -0.95 3.87 -10.16
N LEU A 130 -2.12 4.44 -10.47
CA LEU A 130 -2.74 4.30 -11.79
C LEU A 130 -1.80 4.84 -12.86
N THR A 131 -1.27 6.04 -12.70
CA THR A 131 -0.36 6.64 -13.69
C THR A 131 0.86 5.76 -13.95
N ALA A 132 1.50 5.25 -12.90
CA ALA A 132 2.65 4.37 -13.05
C ALA A 132 2.28 3.05 -13.74
N PHE A 133 1.16 2.44 -13.35
CA PHE A 133 0.66 1.21 -13.99
C PHE A 133 0.32 1.42 -15.47
N LEU A 134 -0.31 2.56 -15.81
CA LEU A 134 -0.63 2.97 -17.18
C LEU A 134 0.63 3.14 -18.05
N SER A 135 1.64 3.81 -17.50
CA SER A 135 2.90 4.03 -18.20
C SER A 135 3.68 2.73 -18.39
N ARG A 136 3.53 1.78 -17.45
CA ARG A 136 4.28 0.52 -17.48
C ARG A 136 3.66 -0.54 -18.37
N PHE A 137 2.34 -0.64 -18.39
CA PHE A 137 1.59 -1.67 -19.11
C PHE A 137 0.56 -1.01 -20.03
N PRO A 138 0.99 -0.40 -21.16
CA PRO A 138 0.09 0.28 -22.07
C PRO A 138 -0.85 -0.70 -22.79
N GLY A 139 -2.14 -0.37 -22.83
CA GLY A 139 -3.15 -1.03 -23.64
C GLY A 139 -3.22 -0.47 -25.06
N LYS A 140 -4.24 -0.85 -25.83
CA LYS A 140 -4.39 -0.48 -27.26
C LYS A 140 -4.61 1.02 -27.50
N SER A 141 -5.03 1.78 -26.49
CA SER A 141 -5.19 3.25 -26.53
C SER A 141 -5.14 3.82 -25.11
N ALA A 142 -4.87 5.12 -24.93
CA ALA A 142 -4.81 5.75 -23.61
C ALA A 142 -6.11 5.60 -22.78
N ALA A 143 -7.27 5.69 -23.43
CA ALA A 143 -8.56 5.51 -22.77
C ALA A 143 -8.81 4.04 -22.38
N ALA A 144 -8.39 3.09 -23.23
CA ALA A 144 -8.43 1.66 -22.90
C ALA A 144 -7.50 1.37 -21.73
N THR A 145 -6.23 1.82 -21.77
CA THR A 145 -5.27 1.62 -20.69
C THR A 145 -5.81 2.15 -19.36
N ARG A 146 -6.45 3.33 -19.33
CA ARG A 146 -7.02 3.88 -18.10
C ARG A 146 -8.08 2.96 -17.50
N LYS A 147 -9.00 2.48 -18.31
CA LYS A 147 -10.05 1.54 -17.86
C LYS A 147 -9.44 0.21 -17.42
N ASP A 148 -8.53 -0.33 -18.21
CA ASP A 148 -7.87 -1.62 -17.96
C ASP A 148 -7.05 -1.59 -16.66
N SER A 149 -6.33 -0.50 -16.38
CA SER A 149 -5.60 -0.31 -15.12
C SER A 149 -6.53 -0.20 -13.93
N ILE A 150 -7.63 0.57 -14.04
CA ILE A 150 -8.62 0.68 -12.97
C ILE A 150 -9.23 -0.69 -12.69
N GLN A 151 -9.61 -1.43 -13.73
CA GLN A 151 -10.16 -2.78 -13.59
C GLN A 151 -9.13 -3.70 -12.93
N THR A 152 -7.92 -3.81 -13.47
CA THR A 152 -6.85 -4.68 -12.96
C THR A 152 -6.53 -4.39 -11.49
N VAL A 153 -6.30 -3.12 -11.14
CA VAL A 153 -5.99 -2.74 -9.76
C VAL A 153 -7.17 -3.03 -8.83
N SER A 154 -8.39 -2.70 -9.23
CA SER A 154 -9.58 -2.94 -8.41
C SER A 154 -9.82 -4.43 -8.18
N THR A 155 -9.65 -5.26 -9.21
CA THR A 155 -9.79 -6.72 -9.10
C THR A 155 -8.74 -7.33 -8.18
N MET A 156 -7.46 -6.93 -8.32
CA MET A 156 -6.40 -7.39 -7.43
C MET A 156 -6.65 -7.01 -5.97
N VAL A 157 -6.95 -5.73 -5.72
CA VAL A 157 -7.21 -5.20 -4.37
C VAL A 157 -8.42 -5.91 -3.75
N GLY A 158 -9.52 -6.03 -4.49
CA GLY A 158 -10.73 -6.70 -4.01
C GLY A 158 -10.50 -8.18 -3.67
N ALA A 159 -9.76 -8.91 -4.51
CA ALA A 159 -9.40 -10.30 -4.25
C ALA A 159 -8.60 -10.44 -2.95
N MET A 160 -7.61 -9.57 -2.74
CA MET A 160 -6.79 -9.57 -1.53
C MET A 160 -7.61 -9.23 -0.28
N VAL A 161 -8.52 -8.25 -0.36
CA VAL A 161 -9.42 -7.89 0.75
C VAL A 161 -10.32 -9.07 1.14
N LEU A 162 -10.95 -9.71 0.15
CA LEU A 162 -11.84 -10.87 0.39
C LEU A 162 -11.06 -12.07 0.93
N ALA A 163 -9.89 -12.37 0.37
CA ALA A 163 -9.06 -13.47 0.82
C ALA A 163 -8.58 -13.27 2.28
N ARG A 164 -8.24 -12.03 2.69
CA ARG A 164 -7.87 -11.73 4.09
C ARG A 164 -9.05 -11.80 5.06
N ALA A 165 -10.26 -11.49 4.60
CA ALA A 165 -11.47 -11.50 5.42
C ALA A 165 -12.03 -12.92 5.65
N THR A 166 -11.61 -13.89 4.83
CA THR A 166 -12.08 -15.27 4.88
C THR A 166 -11.30 -16.06 5.94
N ASP A 167 -11.99 -16.84 6.76
CA ASP A 167 -11.41 -17.72 7.79
C ASP A 167 -11.09 -19.14 7.28
N ASP A 168 -11.57 -19.49 6.08
CA ASP A 168 -11.23 -20.70 5.33
C ASP A 168 -9.96 -20.48 4.46
N PRO A 169 -8.82 -21.10 4.80
CA PRO A 169 -7.59 -20.97 4.01
C PRO A 169 -7.71 -21.51 2.58
N ALA A 170 -8.54 -22.53 2.34
CA ALA A 170 -8.71 -23.11 1.01
C ALA A 170 -9.46 -22.13 0.10
N LEU A 171 -10.54 -21.52 0.60
CA LEU A 171 -11.28 -20.49 -0.12
C LEU A 171 -10.41 -19.23 -0.36
N ALA A 172 -9.59 -18.82 0.61
CA ALA A 172 -8.66 -17.71 0.42
C ALA A 172 -7.68 -17.97 -0.74
N GLU A 173 -7.08 -19.18 -0.81
CA GLU A 173 -6.22 -19.56 -1.93
C GLU A 173 -6.99 -19.66 -3.26
N GLU A 174 -8.22 -20.17 -3.25
CA GLU A 174 -9.07 -20.25 -4.44
C GLU A 174 -9.36 -18.86 -5.02
N ILE A 175 -9.69 -17.87 -4.16
CA ILE A 175 -9.91 -16.47 -4.56
C ILE A 175 -8.65 -15.92 -5.26
N LEU A 176 -7.48 -16.07 -4.63
CA LEU A 176 -6.22 -15.55 -5.17
C LEU A 176 -5.85 -16.24 -6.49
N ALA A 177 -5.98 -17.56 -6.57
CA ALA A 177 -5.68 -18.34 -7.76
C ALA A 177 -6.61 -18.00 -8.94
N THR A 178 -7.92 -17.88 -8.68
CA THR A 178 -8.93 -17.56 -9.68
C THR A 178 -8.69 -16.19 -10.29
N VAL A 179 -8.49 -15.17 -9.46
CA VAL A 179 -8.26 -13.81 -9.94
C VAL A 179 -6.91 -13.69 -10.63
N LYS A 180 -5.86 -14.32 -10.10
CA LYS A 180 -4.55 -14.38 -10.74
C LYS A 180 -4.66 -14.95 -12.15
N HIS A 181 -5.29 -16.13 -12.30
CA HIS A 181 -5.49 -16.77 -13.59
C HIS A 181 -6.21 -15.83 -14.57
N GLY A 182 -7.35 -15.25 -14.18
CA GLY A 182 -8.12 -14.34 -15.03
C GLY A 182 -7.32 -13.12 -15.51
N LEU A 183 -6.47 -12.55 -14.65
CA LEU A 183 -5.62 -11.40 -15.00
C LEU A 183 -4.38 -11.78 -15.82
N THR A 184 -3.94 -13.05 -15.78
CA THR A 184 -2.80 -13.55 -16.57
C THR A 184 -3.21 -14.18 -17.91
N THR A 185 -4.46 -14.61 -18.07
CA THR A 185 -4.92 -15.27 -19.31
C THR A 185 -5.88 -14.45 -20.16
N ALA A 186 -6.35 -13.30 -19.70
CA ALA A 186 -7.21 -12.44 -20.51
C ALA A 186 -6.45 -11.84 -21.71
N ASN A 187 -7.03 -12.03 -22.91
CA ASN A 187 -6.60 -11.54 -24.23
C ASN A 187 -7.20 -10.17 -24.58
#